data_AF-A0A4U6UF79-F1
#
_entry.id   AF-A0A4U6UF79-F1
#
_cell.length_a   1.000
_cell.length_b   1.000
_cell.length_c   1.000
_cell.angle_alpha   90.00
_cell.angle_beta   90.00
_cell.angle_gamma   90.00
#
_symmetry.space_group_name_H-M   'P 1'
#
loop_
_entity.id
_entity.type
_entity.pdbx_description
1 polymer ?
#
loop_
_entity_poly.entity_id
_entity_poly.type
_entity_poly.pdbx_seq_one_letter_code
_entity_poly.pdbx_strand_id
1 'polypeptide(L)'
;MRHVFQAVGDIKLPNPFPRLTYAEAMDCYGTDRPDLRFDWELKDVSDAFLGTSFKVFADTLENGGIIKALHVPGGATVFSNTDLKKGTVYTEASKAGAKALPFLKVMENGELEGIGPLVSSLKPENKEQLVELLDAKAGDLILFALGDRSSTNRILGRLRLFIAHKLEVIDTSAHSVLWVTDFPMFEWNSDEHRYEALHHPFTTPNPEDMNDLPSARALAYDMIYNGVEIGGGSLRIYKSMYNKEFLRSLVSHLNRQRRNLATF
;
A
#
# COMPACT_ATOMS: atom_id res chain seq x y z
N MET A 1 19.26 -2.48 18.30
CA MET A 1 17.85 -2.42 18.73
C MET A 1 17.51 -3.32 19.91
N ARG A 2 17.51 -4.66 19.79
CA ARG A 2 17.10 -5.58 20.89
C ARG A 2 17.77 -5.30 22.23
N HIS A 3 19.09 -5.14 22.23
CA HIS A 3 19.86 -4.85 23.44
C HIS A 3 19.38 -3.58 24.13
N VAL A 4 19.05 -2.53 23.36
CA VAL A 4 18.54 -1.26 23.89
C VAL A 4 17.18 -1.45 24.54
N PHE A 5 16.24 -2.14 23.87
CA PHE A 5 14.92 -2.44 24.45
C PHE A 5 15.00 -3.28 25.71
N GLN A 6 15.86 -4.30 25.71
CA GLN A 6 16.08 -5.16 26.87
C GLN A 6 16.73 -4.39 28.03
N ALA A 7 17.73 -3.54 27.76
CA ALA A 7 18.47 -2.82 28.80
C ALA A 7 17.68 -1.65 29.41
N VAL A 8 16.84 -0.97 28.62
CA VAL A 8 16.11 0.23 29.05
C VAL A 8 14.74 -0.10 29.61
N GLY A 9 14.05 -1.10 29.05
CA GLY A 9 12.65 -1.38 29.39
C GLY A 9 12.32 -2.82 29.70
N ASP A 10 13.31 -3.73 29.78
CA ASP A 10 13.09 -5.18 29.93
C ASP A 10 12.15 -5.78 28.86
N ILE A 11 12.12 -5.14 27.67
CA ILE A 11 11.25 -5.54 26.56
C ILE A 11 12.00 -6.54 25.67
N LYS A 12 11.43 -7.75 25.57
CA LYS A 12 11.92 -8.80 24.67
C LYS A 12 11.29 -8.65 23.29
N LEU A 13 12.12 -8.29 22.31
CA LEU A 13 11.70 -8.22 20.91
C LEU A 13 11.91 -9.56 20.16
N PRO A 14 11.10 -9.87 19.12
CA PRO A 14 11.14 -11.13 18.36
C PRO A 14 12.51 -11.43 17.75
N ASN A 15 12.98 -12.68 17.80
CA ASN A 15 14.24 -13.15 17.17
C ASN A 15 14.02 -14.35 16.24
N PRO A 16 14.21 -14.21 14.91
CA PRO A 16 14.58 -13.00 14.16
C PRO A 16 13.48 -11.91 14.17
N PHE A 17 13.82 -10.69 13.74
CA PHE A 17 12.77 -9.69 13.45
C PHE A 17 11.97 -10.13 12.21
N PRO A 18 10.65 -9.90 12.19
CA PRO A 18 9.83 -10.01 10.98
C PRO A 18 10.46 -9.26 9.82
N ARG A 19 10.25 -9.76 8.61
CA ARG A 19 10.73 -9.15 7.37
C ARG A 19 9.59 -9.13 6.36
N LEU A 20 9.46 -8.01 5.67
CA LEU A 20 8.59 -7.86 4.50
C LEU A 20 9.45 -7.40 3.32
N THR A 21 9.11 -7.85 2.13
CA THR A 21 9.58 -7.19 0.91
C THR A 21 8.86 -5.84 0.75
N TYR A 22 9.48 -4.91 0.02
CA TYR A 22 8.83 -3.64 -0.34
C TYR A 22 7.50 -3.88 -1.06
N ALA A 23 7.45 -4.86 -1.96
CA ALA A 23 6.24 -5.22 -2.68
C ALA A 23 5.12 -5.66 -1.73
N GLU A 24 5.41 -6.53 -0.75
CA GLU A 24 4.44 -6.95 0.27
C GLU A 24 4.01 -5.76 1.16
N ALA A 25 4.96 -4.94 1.62
CA ALA A 25 4.65 -3.79 2.45
C ALA A 25 3.71 -2.79 1.74
N MET A 26 4.01 -2.48 0.48
CA MET A 26 3.19 -1.62 -0.36
C MET A 26 1.85 -2.24 -0.71
N ASP A 27 1.79 -3.55 -1.00
CA ASP A 27 0.54 -4.21 -1.37
C ASP A 27 -0.41 -4.40 -0.19
N CYS A 28 0.11 -4.84 0.96
CA CYS A 28 -0.67 -5.14 2.16
C CYS A 28 -0.97 -3.91 3.02
N TYR A 29 -0.14 -2.86 3.00
CA TYR A 29 -0.28 -1.72 3.92
C TYR A 29 -0.24 -0.36 3.23
N GLY A 30 0.09 -0.29 1.94
CA GLY A 30 0.15 0.96 1.19
C GLY A 30 1.30 1.89 1.58
N THR A 31 2.31 1.36 2.27
CA THR A 31 3.48 2.11 2.70
C THR A 31 4.69 1.20 2.90
N ASP A 32 5.88 1.74 2.66
CA ASP A 32 7.19 1.13 2.92
C ASP A 32 7.58 1.09 4.40
N ARG A 33 6.81 1.77 5.25
CA ARG A 33 7.01 1.86 6.71
C ARG A 33 5.74 1.44 7.46
N PRO A 34 5.29 0.18 7.34
CA PRO A 34 4.01 -0.23 7.91
C PRO A 34 4.08 -0.31 9.44
N ASP A 35 2.98 0.09 10.08
CA ASP A 35 2.74 -0.17 11.50
C ASP A 35 1.96 -1.48 11.64
N LEU A 36 2.60 -2.52 12.18
CA LEU A 36 2.03 -3.85 12.32
C LEU A 36 1.39 -4.10 13.71
N ARG A 37 1.21 -3.07 14.53
CA ARG A 37 0.58 -3.21 15.86
C ARG A 37 -0.92 -3.49 15.79
N PHE A 38 -1.54 -3.38 14.62
CA PHE A 38 -2.94 -3.69 14.37
C PHE A 38 -3.09 -4.34 12.99
N ASP A 39 -4.03 -5.29 12.91
CA ASP A 39 -4.13 -6.25 11.81
C ASP A 39 -5.16 -5.85 10.75
N TRP A 40 -4.93 -4.72 10.08
CA TRP A 40 -5.79 -4.24 8.98
C TRP A 40 -5.03 -4.20 7.66
N GLU A 41 -5.04 -5.31 6.93
CA GLU A 41 -4.42 -5.37 5.61
C GLU A 41 -5.35 -4.85 4.50
N LEU A 42 -4.74 -4.31 3.44
CA LEU A 42 -5.41 -3.99 2.20
C LEU A 42 -5.62 -5.28 1.41
N LYS A 43 -6.87 -5.57 1.02
CA LYS A 43 -7.20 -6.76 0.24
C LYS A 43 -7.59 -6.38 -1.19
N ASP A 44 -7.03 -7.07 -2.17
CA ASP A 44 -7.47 -6.97 -3.56
C ASP A 44 -8.80 -7.70 -3.70
N VAL A 45 -9.83 -6.97 -4.10
CA VAL A 45 -11.21 -7.47 -4.22
C VAL A 45 -11.70 -7.39 -5.67
N SER A 46 -10.79 -7.17 -6.62
CA SER A 46 -11.11 -6.98 -8.05
C SER A 46 -11.97 -8.11 -8.60
N ASP A 47 -11.68 -9.36 -8.22
CA ASP A 47 -12.40 -10.55 -8.68
C ASP A 47 -13.88 -10.55 -8.30
N ALA A 48 -14.22 -10.03 -7.11
CA ALA A 48 -15.62 -9.93 -6.65
C ALA A 48 -16.44 -8.93 -7.48
N PHE A 49 -15.79 -8.08 -8.28
CA PHE A 49 -16.42 -7.05 -9.10
C PHE A 49 -16.27 -7.28 -10.61
N LEU A 50 -15.75 -8.43 -11.04
CA LEU A 50 -15.70 -8.78 -12.47
C LEU A 50 -17.10 -8.80 -13.07
N GLY A 51 -17.29 -8.05 -14.17
CA GLY A 51 -18.59 -7.92 -14.84
C GLY A 51 -19.64 -7.15 -14.04
N THR A 52 -19.23 -6.34 -13.05
CA THR A 52 -20.13 -5.47 -12.29
C THR A 52 -20.88 -4.49 -13.19
N SER A 53 -22.14 -4.19 -12.86
CA SER A 53 -22.91 -3.12 -13.51
C SER A 53 -22.58 -1.73 -12.95
N PHE A 54 -21.76 -1.64 -11.91
CA PHE A 54 -21.34 -0.35 -11.36
C PHE A 54 -20.24 0.26 -12.21
N LYS A 55 -20.63 1.17 -13.11
CA LYS A 55 -19.78 1.75 -14.15
C LYS A 55 -18.38 2.16 -13.68
N VAL A 56 -18.26 2.83 -12.53
CA VAL A 56 -16.97 3.30 -12.01
C VAL A 56 -16.00 2.14 -11.74
N PHE A 57 -16.50 0.98 -11.30
CA PHE A 57 -15.69 -0.21 -11.05
C PHE A 57 -15.43 -0.96 -12.35
N ALA A 58 -16.44 -1.11 -13.20
CA ALA A 58 -16.31 -1.75 -14.51
C ALA A 58 -15.24 -1.03 -15.38
N ASP A 59 -15.38 0.28 -15.53
CA ASP A 59 -14.44 1.11 -16.31
C ASP A 59 -13.00 0.97 -15.75
N THR A 60 -12.84 0.84 -14.42
CA THR A 60 -11.51 0.69 -13.81
C THR A 60 -10.87 -0.65 -14.16
N LEU A 61 -11.63 -1.75 -14.04
CA LEU A 61 -11.14 -3.10 -14.35
C LEU A 61 -10.86 -3.26 -15.85
N GLU A 62 -11.71 -2.71 -16.72
CA GLU A 62 -11.52 -2.74 -18.19
C GLU A 62 -10.25 -1.99 -18.62
N ASN A 63 -9.85 -0.96 -17.88
CA ASN A 63 -8.62 -0.21 -18.13
C ASN A 63 -7.38 -0.82 -17.44
N GLY A 64 -7.48 -2.05 -16.90
CA GLY A 64 -6.37 -2.74 -16.24
C GLY A 64 -6.03 -2.21 -14.84
N GLY A 65 -6.92 -1.42 -14.24
CA GLY A 65 -6.84 -1.01 -12.85
C GLY A 65 -7.27 -2.12 -11.89
N ILE A 66 -7.16 -1.82 -10.60
CA ILE A 66 -7.53 -2.73 -9.51
C ILE A 66 -8.55 -2.08 -8.60
N ILE A 67 -9.22 -2.90 -7.80
CA ILE A 67 -10.10 -2.46 -6.72
C ILE A 67 -9.59 -3.13 -5.44
N LYS A 68 -9.16 -2.32 -4.47
CA LYS A 68 -8.79 -2.81 -3.14
C LYS A 68 -9.75 -2.31 -2.08
N ALA A 69 -9.87 -3.09 -1.02
CA ALA A 69 -10.68 -2.78 0.15
C ALA A 69 -9.82 -2.66 1.41
N LEU A 70 -10.24 -1.74 2.29
CA LEU A 70 -9.84 -1.67 3.69
C LEU A 70 -11.06 -2.03 4.54
N HIS A 71 -10.95 -3.13 5.27
CA HIS A 71 -11.92 -3.55 6.29
C HIS A 71 -11.62 -2.85 7.61
N VAL A 72 -12.65 -2.26 8.21
CA VAL A 72 -12.59 -1.48 9.46
C VAL A 72 -13.59 -2.08 10.45
N PRO A 73 -13.14 -2.95 11.37
CA PRO A 73 -13.96 -3.52 12.43
C PRO A 73 -14.70 -2.46 13.24
N GLY A 74 -16.01 -2.63 13.44
CA GLY A 74 -16.89 -1.71 14.16
C GLY A 74 -17.11 -0.34 13.48
N GLY A 75 -16.49 -0.09 12.32
CA GLY A 75 -16.50 1.21 11.68
C GLY A 75 -17.88 1.69 11.21
N ALA A 76 -18.85 0.79 10.98
CA ALA A 76 -20.19 1.19 10.55
C ALA A 76 -20.95 1.98 11.62
N THR A 77 -20.65 1.70 12.89
CA THR A 77 -21.29 2.34 14.05
C THR A 77 -20.69 3.72 14.35
N VAL A 78 -19.41 3.92 14.01
CA VAL A 78 -18.67 5.16 14.31
C VAL A 78 -18.78 6.18 13.18
N PHE A 79 -18.69 5.73 11.93
CA PHE A 79 -18.60 6.63 10.78
C PHE A 79 -19.97 6.84 10.13
N SER A 80 -20.46 8.08 10.12
CA SER A 80 -21.71 8.40 9.41
C SER A 80 -21.54 8.41 7.89
N ASN A 81 -22.62 8.20 7.14
CA ASN A 81 -22.60 8.30 5.68
C ASN A 81 -22.16 9.70 5.19
N THR A 82 -22.35 10.75 6.02
CA THR A 82 -21.87 12.10 5.70
C THR A 82 -20.35 12.19 5.87
N ASP A 83 -19.78 11.56 6.90
CA ASP A 83 -18.33 11.54 7.12
C ASP A 83 -17.60 10.85 5.94
N LEU A 84 -18.17 9.76 5.45
CA LEU A 84 -17.64 8.95 4.34
C LEU A 84 -17.81 9.60 2.96
N LYS A 85 -18.85 10.42 2.74
CA LYS A 85 -19.13 11.06 1.45
C LYS A 85 -18.49 12.44 1.28
N LYS A 86 -18.36 13.21 2.37
CA LYS A 86 -17.89 14.61 2.32
C LYS A 86 -17.28 15.13 3.62
N GLY A 87 -17.09 14.27 4.62
CA GLY A 87 -16.54 14.69 5.91
C GLY A 87 -15.05 14.42 6.01
N THR A 88 -14.61 14.08 7.22
CA THR A 88 -13.21 13.94 7.59
C THR A 88 -12.55 12.76 6.90
N VAL A 89 -13.20 11.59 6.87
CA VAL A 89 -12.67 10.39 6.21
C VAL A 89 -12.52 10.63 4.70
N TYR A 90 -13.56 11.20 4.06
CA TYR A 90 -13.49 11.55 2.64
C TYR A 90 -12.37 12.56 2.35
N THR A 91 -12.30 13.62 3.15
CA THR A 91 -11.25 14.66 3.00
C THR A 91 -9.86 14.07 3.11
N GLU A 92 -9.66 13.13 4.03
CA GLU A 92 -8.36 12.47 4.21
C GLU A 92 -8.00 11.56 3.03
N ALA A 93 -8.97 10.85 2.47
CA ALA A 93 -8.80 10.09 1.23
C ALA A 93 -8.42 11.03 0.06
N SER A 94 -9.11 12.16 -0.07
CA SER A 94 -8.85 13.13 -1.15
C SER A 94 -7.45 13.74 -1.08
N LYS A 95 -6.90 13.97 0.13
CA LYS A 95 -5.48 14.38 0.28
C LYS A 95 -4.49 13.35 -0.27
N ALA A 96 -4.84 12.06 -0.30
CA ALA A 96 -4.04 11.01 -0.92
C ALA A 96 -4.27 10.86 -2.44
N GLY A 97 -5.18 11.66 -3.02
CA GLY A 97 -5.53 11.63 -4.44
C GLY A 97 -6.85 10.91 -4.76
N ALA A 98 -7.63 10.51 -3.76
CA ALA A 98 -8.92 9.85 -4.02
C ALA A 98 -9.93 10.84 -4.63
N LYS A 99 -10.47 10.48 -5.79
CA LYS A 99 -11.56 11.22 -6.47
C LYS A 99 -12.94 10.83 -5.96
N ALA A 100 -13.07 9.63 -5.40
CA ALA A 100 -14.26 9.10 -4.78
C ALA A 100 -13.84 8.12 -3.67
N LEU A 101 -14.73 7.88 -2.72
CA LEU A 101 -14.54 6.87 -1.67
C LEU A 101 -15.81 6.00 -1.59
N PRO A 102 -15.94 4.98 -2.47
CA PRO A 102 -16.99 3.99 -2.34
C PRO A 102 -16.85 3.26 -0.99
N PHE A 103 -17.98 2.89 -0.39
CA PHE A 103 -18.00 2.19 0.89
C PHE A 103 -19.24 1.31 1.02
N LEU A 104 -19.13 0.31 1.87
CA LEU A 104 -20.20 -0.57 2.33
C LEU A 104 -20.14 -0.69 3.85
N LYS A 105 -21.30 -0.84 4.48
CA LYS A 105 -21.48 -1.15 5.89
C LYS A 105 -22.17 -2.49 6.00
N VAL A 106 -21.65 -3.35 6.86
CA VAL A 106 -22.29 -4.63 7.18
C VAL A 106 -23.28 -4.38 8.31
N MET A 107 -24.56 -4.58 8.03
CA MET A 107 -25.64 -4.36 8.97
C MET A 107 -25.82 -5.56 9.90
N GLU A 108 -26.54 -5.39 11.01
CA GLU A 108 -26.81 -6.45 12.01
C GLU A 108 -27.52 -7.68 11.41
N ASN A 109 -28.32 -7.48 10.36
CA ASN A 109 -29.01 -8.55 9.64
C ASN A 109 -28.14 -9.22 8.56
N GLY A 110 -26.86 -8.84 8.44
CA GLY A 110 -25.94 -9.33 7.42
C GLY A 110 -26.08 -8.64 6.04
N GLU A 111 -27.05 -7.72 5.88
CA GLU A 111 -27.18 -6.97 4.63
C GLU A 111 -26.07 -5.91 4.50
N LEU A 112 -25.76 -5.55 3.25
CA LEU A 112 -24.80 -4.50 2.95
C LEU A 112 -25.54 -3.19 2.63
N GLU A 113 -25.28 -2.14 3.41
CA GLU A 113 -25.75 -0.77 3.13
C GLU A 113 -24.59 0.08 2.61
N GLY A 114 -24.82 1.09 1.78
CA GLY A 114 -23.77 2.01 1.36
C GLY A 114 -24.14 2.82 0.14
N ILE A 115 -23.23 2.86 -0.84
CA ILE A 115 -23.51 3.49 -2.12
C ILE A 115 -24.54 2.65 -2.88
N GLY A 116 -25.75 3.16 -3.08
CA GLY A 116 -26.88 2.41 -3.68
C GLY A 116 -26.53 1.62 -4.95
N PRO A 117 -25.95 2.27 -5.99
CA PRO A 117 -25.51 1.58 -7.20
C PRO A 117 -24.48 0.46 -6.96
N LEU A 118 -23.58 0.61 -5.98
CA LEU A 118 -22.60 -0.41 -5.60
C LEU A 118 -23.30 -1.62 -4.97
N VAL A 119 -24.17 -1.38 -3.99
CA VAL A 119 -24.95 -2.44 -3.31
C VAL A 119 -25.81 -3.22 -4.30
N SER A 120 -26.45 -2.53 -5.25
CA SER A 120 -27.29 -3.17 -6.27
C SER A 120 -26.50 -3.90 -7.36
N SER A 121 -25.24 -3.52 -7.58
CA SER A 121 -24.38 -4.17 -8.59
C SER A 121 -23.80 -5.51 -8.13
N LEU A 122 -23.74 -5.71 -6.82
CA LEU A 122 -23.23 -6.93 -6.22
C LEU A 122 -24.28 -8.05 -6.32
N LYS A 123 -23.94 -9.10 -7.08
CA LYS A 123 -24.69 -10.36 -7.08
C LYS A 123 -24.58 -11.04 -5.71
N PRO A 124 -25.58 -11.84 -5.27
CA PRO A 124 -25.54 -12.52 -3.97
C PRO A 124 -24.25 -13.32 -3.73
N GLU A 125 -23.84 -14.13 -4.71
CA GLU A 125 -22.60 -14.94 -4.66
C GLU A 125 -21.35 -14.07 -4.42
N ASN A 126 -21.24 -12.94 -5.12
CA ASN A 126 -20.12 -12.01 -4.97
C ASN A 126 -20.14 -11.27 -3.62
N LYS A 127 -21.33 -11.08 -3.01
CA LYS A 127 -21.45 -10.49 -1.66
C LYS A 127 -20.86 -11.42 -0.63
N GLU A 128 -21.22 -12.70 -0.68
CA GLU A 128 -20.70 -13.73 0.23
C GLU A 128 -19.18 -13.85 0.08
N GLN A 129 -18.68 -13.95 -1.15
CA GLN A 129 -17.24 -13.99 -1.42
C GLN A 129 -16.50 -12.76 -0.87
N LEU A 130 -17.07 -11.55 -1.05
CA LEU A 130 -16.47 -10.31 -0.54
C LEU A 130 -16.42 -10.28 0.99
N VAL A 131 -17.49 -10.69 1.65
CA VAL A 131 -17.58 -10.73 3.11
C VAL A 131 -16.63 -11.77 3.69
N GLU A 132 -16.55 -12.96 3.07
CA GLU A 132 -15.63 -14.03 3.47
C GLU A 132 -14.17 -13.62 3.29
N LEU A 133 -13.82 -13.03 2.15
CA LEU A 133 -12.46 -12.54 1.85
C LEU A 133 -11.97 -11.49 2.85
N LEU A 134 -12.89 -10.69 3.40
CA LEU A 134 -12.59 -9.63 4.35
C LEU A 134 -12.80 -10.05 5.82
N ASP A 135 -13.28 -11.26 6.10
CA ASP A 135 -13.80 -11.67 7.42
C ASP A 135 -14.71 -10.60 8.06
N ALA A 136 -15.54 -9.96 7.22
CA ALA A 136 -16.33 -8.81 7.63
C ALA A 136 -17.57 -9.25 8.43
N LYS A 137 -17.82 -8.59 9.56
CA LYS A 137 -18.90 -8.92 10.50
C LYS A 137 -19.89 -7.77 10.62
N ALA A 138 -21.06 -8.07 11.18
CA ALA A 138 -22.05 -7.04 11.52
C ALA A 138 -21.41 -5.89 12.31
N GLY A 139 -21.70 -4.66 11.89
CA GLY A 139 -21.11 -3.45 12.47
C GLY A 139 -19.83 -2.97 11.79
N ASP A 140 -19.29 -3.71 10.82
CA ASP A 140 -18.04 -3.36 10.15
C ASP A 140 -18.24 -2.46 8.93
N LEU A 141 -17.20 -1.68 8.63
CA LEU A 141 -17.14 -0.79 7.48
C LEU A 141 -16.10 -1.32 6.48
N ILE A 142 -16.45 -1.29 5.21
CA ILE A 142 -15.55 -1.63 4.09
C ILE A 142 -15.39 -0.38 3.24
N LEU A 143 -14.16 0.11 3.11
CA LEU A 143 -13.80 1.25 2.27
C LEU A 143 -13.08 0.75 1.02
N PHE A 144 -13.39 1.33 -0.13
CA PHE A 144 -12.77 0.95 -1.40
C PHE A 144 -11.93 2.09 -1.96
N ALA A 145 -10.81 1.71 -2.57
CA ALA A 145 -10.11 2.56 -3.53
C ALA A 145 -9.91 1.75 -4.81
N LEU A 146 -9.78 2.47 -5.92
CA LEU A 146 -9.70 1.88 -7.23
C LEU A 146 -8.88 2.76 -8.18
N GLY A 147 -8.22 2.13 -9.14
CA GLY A 147 -7.35 2.81 -10.11
C GLY A 147 -6.07 2.01 -10.35
N ASP A 148 -4.96 2.71 -10.61
CA ASP A 148 -3.65 2.05 -10.63
C ASP A 148 -3.27 1.56 -9.24
N ARG A 149 -2.42 0.52 -9.18
CA ARG A 149 -2.07 -0.15 -7.92
C ARG A 149 -1.38 0.79 -6.92
N SER A 150 -0.50 1.67 -7.39
CA SER A 150 0.26 2.58 -6.52
C SER A 150 -0.65 3.60 -5.86
N SER A 151 -1.49 4.31 -6.63
CA SER A 151 -2.42 5.30 -6.09
C SER A 151 -3.47 4.67 -5.18
N THR A 152 -4.00 3.49 -5.56
CA THR A 152 -4.98 2.73 -4.77
C THR A 152 -4.41 2.35 -3.40
N ASN A 153 -3.22 1.77 -3.38
CA ASN A 153 -2.54 1.37 -2.15
C ASN A 153 -2.23 2.58 -1.26
N ARG A 154 -1.73 3.69 -1.85
CA ARG A 154 -1.44 4.93 -1.12
C ARG A 154 -2.68 5.52 -0.45
N ILE A 155 -3.82 5.54 -1.15
CA ILE A 155 -5.08 6.05 -0.60
C ILE A 155 -5.51 5.22 0.62
N LEU A 156 -5.57 3.90 0.49
CA LEU A 156 -6.03 3.05 1.58
C LEU A 156 -5.02 2.94 2.72
N GLY A 157 -3.71 2.94 2.44
CA GLY A 157 -2.67 2.96 3.47
C GLY A 157 -2.74 4.21 4.34
N ARG A 158 -3.04 5.37 3.74
CA ARG A 158 -3.30 6.60 4.49
C ARG A 158 -4.55 6.48 5.37
N LEU A 159 -5.66 6.00 4.80
CA LEU A 159 -6.91 5.83 5.53
C LEU A 159 -6.79 4.81 6.66
N ARG A 160 -6.05 3.73 6.45
CA ARG A 160 -5.75 2.69 7.45
C ARG A 160 -5.19 3.31 8.73
N LEU A 161 -4.10 4.09 8.61
CA LEU A 161 -3.47 4.74 9.78
C LEU A 161 -4.39 5.82 10.38
N PHE A 162 -4.99 6.66 9.56
CA PHE A 162 -5.89 7.72 10.03
C PHE A 162 -7.06 7.17 10.86
N ILE A 163 -7.73 6.13 10.36
CA ILE A 163 -8.86 5.50 11.02
C ILE A 163 -8.40 4.74 12.25
N ALA A 164 -7.27 4.02 12.19
CA ALA A 164 -6.75 3.30 13.34
C ALA A 164 -6.44 4.22 14.52
N HIS A 165 -5.90 5.41 14.26
CA HIS A 165 -5.74 6.45 15.29
C HIS A 165 -7.08 6.98 15.81
N LYS A 166 -8.03 7.25 14.91
CA LYS A 166 -9.36 7.78 15.30
C LYS A 166 -10.19 6.79 16.11
N LEU A 167 -10.00 5.49 15.88
CA LEU A 167 -10.64 4.41 16.64
C LEU A 167 -9.80 3.92 17.83
N GLU A 168 -8.61 4.50 18.05
CA GLU A 168 -7.70 4.15 19.15
C GLU A 168 -7.37 2.65 19.24
N VAL A 169 -7.34 1.95 18.10
CA VAL A 169 -7.09 0.49 18.05
C VAL A 169 -5.60 0.12 18.12
N ILE A 170 -4.72 1.12 18.02
CA ILE A 170 -3.28 0.91 18.05
C ILE A 170 -2.84 0.75 19.51
N ASP A 171 -2.38 -0.45 19.87
CA ASP A 171 -1.79 -0.68 21.20
C ASP A 171 -0.50 0.15 21.35
N THR A 172 -0.57 1.17 22.21
CA THR A 172 0.56 2.09 22.47
C THR A 172 1.63 1.47 23.36
N SER A 173 1.33 0.35 24.04
CA SER A 173 2.29 -0.42 24.81
C SER A 173 3.03 -1.48 23.97
N ALA A 174 2.48 -1.84 22.81
CA ALA A 174 3.09 -2.79 21.90
C ALA A 174 4.29 -2.18 21.12
N HIS A 175 5.24 -3.05 20.79
CA HIS A 175 6.44 -2.71 20.04
C HIS A 175 6.54 -3.58 18.77
N SER A 176 6.34 -2.96 17.61
CA SER A 176 6.52 -3.58 16.31
C SER A 176 7.83 -3.13 15.69
N VAL A 177 8.78 -4.04 15.56
CA VAL A 177 10.05 -3.83 14.84
C VAL A 177 10.15 -4.83 13.70
N LEU A 178 10.36 -4.35 12.47
CA LEU A 178 10.50 -5.18 11.28
C LEU A 178 11.59 -4.64 10.34
N TRP A 179 12.02 -5.50 9.41
CA TRP A 179 12.78 -5.09 8.24
C TRP A 179 11.87 -5.00 7.02
N VAL A 180 12.08 -3.97 6.21
CA VAL A 180 11.63 -3.94 4.82
C VAL A 180 12.84 -4.10 3.91
N THR A 181 12.78 -5.00 2.95
CA THR A 181 13.88 -5.30 2.00
C THR A 181 13.37 -5.33 0.57
N ASP A 182 14.23 -5.66 -0.40
CA ASP A 182 13.82 -5.89 -1.79
C ASP A 182 13.15 -4.66 -2.44
N PHE A 183 13.60 -3.48 -2.02
CA PHE A 183 13.19 -2.21 -2.61
C PHE A 183 13.51 -2.18 -4.11
N PRO A 184 12.70 -1.51 -4.94
CA PRO A 184 13.08 -1.29 -6.33
C PRO A 184 14.32 -0.38 -6.40
N MET A 185 15.17 -0.62 -7.39
CA MET A 185 16.31 0.26 -7.67
C MET A 185 15.87 1.66 -8.06
N PHE A 186 14.76 1.75 -8.80
CA PHE A 186 14.22 3.00 -9.33
C PHE A 186 12.70 3.07 -9.15
N GLU A 187 12.19 4.29 -9.00
CA GLU A 187 10.76 4.59 -9.05
C GLU A 187 10.47 5.59 -10.17
N TRP A 188 9.32 5.44 -10.82
CA TRP A 188 8.87 6.37 -11.84
C TRP A 188 8.25 7.62 -11.18
N ASN A 189 8.88 8.77 -11.38
CA ASN A 189 8.33 10.07 -11.02
C ASN A 189 7.43 10.57 -12.17
N SER A 190 6.11 10.55 -11.95
CA SER A 190 5.12 10.97 -12.95
C SER A 190 5.16 12.47 -13.25
N ASP A 191 5.54 13.30 -12.28
CA ASP A 191 5.54 14.75 -12.43
C ASP A 191 6.73 15.18 -13.29
N GLU A 192 7.90 14.62 -13.00
CA GLU A 192 9.14 14.90 -13.72
C GLU A 192 9.36 14.00 -14.94
N HIS A 193 8.46 13.04 -15.16
CA HIS A 193 8.51 12.07 -16.27
C HIS A 193 9.88 11.37 -16.37
N ARG A 194 10.43 10.94 -15.23
CA ARG A 194 11.74 10.26 -15.17
C ARG A 194 11.79 9.23 -14.05
N TYR A 195 12.71 8.28 -14.19
CA TYR A 195 13.06 7.38 -13.09
C TYR A 195 13.99 8.07 -12.10
N GLU A 196 13.70 7.90 -10.82
CA GLU A 196 14.51 8.35 -9.70
C GLU A 196 14.98 7.17 -8.88
N ALA A 197 16.19 7.26 -8.32
CA ALA A 197 16.69 6.21 -7.45
C ALA A 197 15.95 6.29 -6.11
N LEU A 198 15.33 5.17 -5.69
CA LEU A 198 14.57 5.11 -4.44
C LEU A 198 15.50 5.18 -3.21
N HIS A 199 16.72 4.67 -3.39
CA HIS A 199 17.81 4.75 -2.43
C HIS A 199 18.98 5.54 -3.05
N HIS A 200 20.08 5.64 -2.29
CA HIS A 200 21.28 6.28 -2.79
C HIS A 200 21.75 5.67 -4.15
N PRO A 201 22.18 6.49 -5.13
CA PRO A 201 22.58 6.04 -6.48
C PRO A 201 23.71 5.00 -6.59
N PHE A 202 24.37 4.64 -5.48
CA PHE A 202 25.46 3.64 -5.47
C PHE A 202 25.02 2.36 -4.78
N THR A 203 23.72 2.13 -4.68
CA THR A 203 23.14 0.90 -4.15
C THR A 203 23.35 -0.24 -5.15
N THR A 204 23.75 -1.41 -4.66
CA THR A 204 24.00 -2.57 -5.49
C THR A 204 22.65 -3.19 -5.91
N PRO A 205 22.42 -3.42 -7.21
CA PRO A 205 21.25 -4.18 -7.65
C PRO A 205 21.34 -5.63 -7.18
N ASN A 206 20.20 -6.28 -7.00
CA ASN A 206 20.12 -7.69 -6.68
C ASN A 206 20.77 -8.50 -7.83
N PRO A 207 21.76 -9.37 -7.55
CA PRO A 207 22.42 -10.19 -8.57
C PRO A 207 21.46 -11.03 -9.43
N GLU A 208 20.32 -11.43 -8.89
CA GLU A 208 19.30 -12.21 -9.59
C GLU A 208 18.57 -11.41 -10.68
N ASP A 209 18.50 -10.08 -10.52
CA ASP A 209 17.71 -9.20 -11.38
C ASP A 209 18.58 -8.44 -12.40
N MET A 210 19.86 -8.82 -12.52
CA MET A 210 20.85 -8.13 -13.35
C MET A 210 20.49 -8.08 -14.84
N ASN A 211 19.59 -8.95 -15.30
CA ASN A 211 19.15 -9.00 -16.69
C ASN A 211 18.19 -7.84 -17.04
N ASP A 212 17.54 -7.20 -16.05
CA ASP A 212 16.63 -6.07 -16.24
C ASP A 212 16.82 -5.01 -15.14
N LEU A 213 17.92 -4.27 -15.24
CA LEU A 213 18.30 -3.24 -14.24
C LEU A 213 17.21 -2.20 -13.92
N PRO A 214 16.38 -1.72 -14.86
CA PRO A 214 15.28 -0.81 -14.55
C PRO A 214 14.25 -1.35 -13.56
N SER A 215 13.96 -2.66 -13.61
CA SER A 215 13.00 -3.32 -12.71
C SER A 215 13.69 -4.05 -11.54
N ALA A 216 15.02 -4.04 -11.52
CA ALA A 216 15.81 -4.76 -10.54
C ALA A 216 15.51 -4.30 -9.11
N ARG A 217 15.54 -5.25 -8.18
CA ARG A 217 15.54 -4.96 -6.75
C ARG A 217 16.91 -4.44 -6.34
N ALA A 218 16.92 -3.65 -5.29
CA ALA A 218 18.08 -3.12 -4.61
C ALA A 218 18.45 -4.03 -3.45
N LEU A 219 19.75 -4.25 -3.23
CA LEU A 219 20.25 -4.78 -1.95
C LEU A 219 20.26 -3.66 -0.91
N ALA A 220 19.07 -3.20 -0.57
CA ALA A 220 18.77 -2.19 0.42
C ALA A 220 17.79 -2.72 1.46
N TYR A 221 17.80 -2.11 2.65
CA TYR A 221 16.97 -2.52 3.76
C TYR A 221 16.70 -1.33 4.69
N ASP A 222 15.48 -1.29 5.22
CA ASP A 222 15.04 -0.31 6.21
C ASP A 222 14.50 -1.02 7.45
N MET A 223 14.91 -0.53 8.63
CA MET A 223 14.34 -0.93 9.91
C MET A 223 13.19 0.01 10.26
N ILE A 224 12.01 -0.58 10.42
CA ILE A 224 10.80 0.14 10.77
C ILE A 224 10.46 -0.18 12.22
N TYR A 225 10.12 0.85 13.00
CA TYR A 225 9.60 0.75 14.34
C TYR A 225 8.27 1.51 14.44
N ASN A 226 7.18 0.81 14.76
CA ASN A 226 5.85 1.39 14.98
C ASN A 226 5.41 2.35 13.84
N GLY A 227 5.65 1.96 12.59
CA GLY A 227 5.31 2.77 11.40
C GLY A 227 6.29 3.90 11.07
N VAL A 228 7.45 3.97 11.75
CA VAL A 228 8.48 4.97 11.51
C VAL A 228 9.77 4.29 11.10
N GLU A 229 10.39 4.79 10.04
CA GLU A 229 11.73 4.39 9.64
C GLU A 229 12.75 4.91 10.66
N ILE A 230 13.47 4.00 11.32
CA ILE A 230 14.45 4.34 12.37
C ILE A 230 15.90 4.12 11.93
N GLY A 231 16.09 3.57 10.73
CA GLY A 231 17.40 3.45 10.11
C GLY A 231 17.33 2.60 8.86
N GLY A 232 18.15 2.95 7.87
CA GLY A 232 18.23 2.25 6.60
C GLY A 232 19.66 2.03 6.16
N GLY A 233 19.84 1.22 5.15
CA GLY A 233 21.15 0.91 4.59
C GLY A 233 21.07 0.24 3.25
N SER A 234 22.20 0.22 2.55
CA SER A 234 22.33 -0.54 1.31
C SER A 234 23.75 -1.03 1.10
N LEU A 235 23.86 -2.16 0.40
CA LEU A 235 25.16 -2.64 -0.04
C LEU A 235 25.66 -1.71 -1.17
N ARG A 236 26.86 -1.16 -1.00
CA ARG A 236 27.43 -0.21 -1.97
C ARG A 236 28.08 -0.94 -3.14
N ILE A 237 27.88 -0.42 -4.36
CA ILE A 237 28.52 -0.94 -5.57
C ILE A 237 30.04 -0.84 -5.40
N TYR A 238 30.72 -1.98 -5.35
CA TYR A 238 32.17 -2.04 -5.18
C TYR A 238 32.91 -2.57 -6.43
N LYS A 239 32.22 -3.18 -7.39
CA LYS A 239 32.80 -3.67 -8.66
C LYS A 239 32.63 -2.64 -9.77
N SER A 240 33.73 -2.28 -10.44
CA SER A 240 33.72 -1.25 -11.49
C SER A 240 32.90 -1.60 -12.73
N MET A 241 32.69 -2.90 -13.00
CA MET A 241 31.90 -3.35 -14.15
C MET A 241 30.42 -2.97 -13.99
N TYR A 242 29.86 -3.22 -12.81
CA TYR A 242 28.48 -2.83 -12.49
C TYR A 242 28.34 -1.32 -12.49
N ASN A 243 29.34 -0.59 -12.03
CA ASN A 243 29.28 0.88 -12.03
C ASN A 243 29.19 1.46 -13.46
N LYS A 244 29.91 0.89 -14.44
CA LYS A 244 29.83 1.37 -15.85
C LYS A 244 28.53 0.99 -16.54
N GLU A 245 28.01 -0.22 -16.37
CA GLU A 245 26.72 -0.63 -16.95
C GLU A 245 25.54 0.04 -16.26
N PHE A 246 25.58 0.18 -14.93
CA PHE A 246 24.60 0.92 -14.16
C PHE A 246 24.56 2.39 -14.58
N LEU A 247 25.70 3.08 -14.62
CA LEU A 247 25.77 4.47 -15.09
C LEU A 247 25.34 4.59 -16.57
N ARG A 248 25.69 3.63 -17.43
CA ARG A 248 25.22 3.61 -18.82
C ARG A 248 23.72 3.37 -18.92
N SER A 249 23.14 2.46 -18.13
CA SER A 249 21.70 2.19 -18.13
C SER A 249 20.92 3.39 -17.61
N LEU A 250 21.39 4.00 -16.51
CA LEU A 250 20.87 5.24 -15.94
C LEU A 250 20.90 6.37 -16.99
N VAL A 251 22.06 6.62 -17.60
CA VAL A 251 22.24 7.66 -18.61
C VAL A 251 21.47 7.36 -19.90
N SER A 252 21.42 6.11 -20.35
CA SER A 252 20.69 5.68 -21.54
C SER A 252 19.18 5.82 -21.35
N HIS A 253 18.65 5.42 -20.21
CA HIS A 253 17.23 5.63 -19.87
C HIS A 253 16.89 7.11 -19.75
N LEU A 254 17.71 7.90 -19.04
CA LEU A 254 17.54 9.36 -18.97
C LEU A 254 17.60 10.03 -20.37
N ASN A 255 18.40 9.50 -21.29
CA ASN A 255 18.50 10.01 -22.67
C ASN A 255 17.40 9.53 -23.60
N ARG A 256 16.86 8.31 -23.43
CA ARG A 256 15.74 7.77 -24.22
C ARG A 256 14.45 8.58 -23.97
N GLN A 257 14.28 9.04 -22.73
CA GLN A 257 13.24 9.97 -22.29
C GLN A 257 13.31 11.32 -23.02
N ARG A 258 14.50 11.94 -23.08
CA ARG A 258 14.73 13.20 -23.81
C ARG A 258 14.35 13.13 -25.30
N ARG A 259 14.51 11.98 -25.95
CA ARG A 259 14.16 11.81 -27.38
C ARG A 259 12.66 11.67 -27.60
N ASN A 260 11.96 10.93 -26.74
CA ASN A 260 10.50 10.78 -26.83
C ASN A 260 9.74 12.07 -26.50
N LEU A 261 10.32 12.95 -25.68
CA LEU A 261 9.80 14.30 -25.39
C LEU A 261 10.09 15.33 -26.50
N ALA A 262 11.06 15.06 -27.40
CA ALA A 262 11.40 15.93 -28.53
C ALA A 262 10.62 15.58 -29.81
N THR A 263 9.69 14.62 -29.74
CA THR A 263 8.87 14.15 -30.88
C THR A 263 7.38 14.50 -30.78
N PHE A 264 7.02 15.42 -29.87
CA PHE A 264 5.71 16.07 -29.82
C PHE A 264 5.86 17.58 -30.00
#